data_AF-A0A6S7IJH5-F1
#
_entry.id   AF-A0A6S7IJH5-F1
#
_cell.length_a   1.000
_cell.length_b   1.000
_cell.length_c   1.000
_cell.angle_alpha   90.00
_cell.angle_beta   90.00
_cell.angle_gamma   90.00
#
_symmetry.space_group_name_H-M   'P 1'
#
loop_
_entity.id
_entity.type
_entity.pdbx_description
1 polymer ?
#
loop_
_entity_poly.entity_id
_entity_poly.type
_entity_poly.pdbx_seq_one_letter_code
_entity_poly.pdbx_strand_id
1 'polypeptide(L)'
;MSLILSDLDLTINMMTRSASSLQIDNKLLQTLIHSANLLGEADKDIYHCYCVGRIFSGERGRPKYNISREQLELYLHYGFSLGKISEMLFVSTKTARRRIEEFNIKSMAFSDLSNEDLDTVVSEIMRISKLWLQAYVGLSAGQRSSNSTGESTRSTT
;
A
#
# COMPACT_ATOMS: atom_id res chain seq x y z
N MET A 1 0.55 13.04 17.85
CA MET A 1 1.61 12.40 18.66
C MET A 1 1.67 10.97 18.16
N SER A 2 2.76 10.41 17.64
CA SER A 2 4.10 10.33 18.21
C SER A 2 5.10 11.26 17.52
N LEU A 3 5.57 12.28 18.25
CA LEU A 3 6.72 13.10 17.86
C LEU A 3 8.04 12.30 17.94
N ILE A 4 7.99 11.13 18.59
CA ILE A 4 9.14 10.40 19.14
C ILE A 4 9.94 9.70 18.03
N LEU A 5 9.28 9.05 17.06
CA LEU A 5 9.97 8.33 15.97
C LEU A 5 10.73 9.27 15.02
N SER A 6 10.10 10.41 14.70
CA SER A 6 10.70 11.40 13.80
C SER A 6 11.87 12.13 14.46
N ASP A 7 11.80 12.33 15.78
CA ASP A 7 12.87 12.92 16.57
C ASP A 7 14.03 11.95 16.74
N LEU A 8 13.81 10.63 16.68
CA LEU A 8 14.83 9.58 16.70
C LEU A 8 15.72 9.60 15.44
N ASP A 9 15.13 9.64 14.25
CA ASP A 9 15.91 9.78 13.00
C ASP A 9 16.70 11.09 12.92
N LEU A 10 16.14 12.17 13.50
CA LEU A 10 16.81 13.46 13.58
C LEU A 10 17.95 13.44 14.59
N THR A 11 17.77 12.79 15.75
CA THR A 11 18.81 12.65 16.77
C THR A 11 19.93 11.72 16.30
N ILE A 12 19.64 10.60 15.65
CA ILE A 12 20.65 9.71 15.06
C ILE A 12 21.50 10.48 14.04
N ASN A 13 20.88 11.25 13.14
CA ASN A 13 21.62 12.03 12.14
C ASN A 13 22.39 13.23 12.72
N MET A 14 21.87 13.91 13.75
CA MET A 14 22.60 14.95 14.48
C MET A 14 23.78 14.38 15.27
N MET A 15 23.64 13.17 15.82
CA MET A 15 24.71 12.47 16.52
C MET A 15 25.78 11.97 15.56
N THR A 16 25.43 11.40 14.41
CA THR A 16 26.41 10.96 13.38
C THR A 16 27.24 12.12 12.82
N ARG A 17 26.63 13.30 12.65
CA ARG A 17 27.36 14.51 12.22
C ARG A 17 28.24 15.09 13.33
N SER A 18 27.79 15.06 14.58
CA SER A 18 28.60 15.51 15.73
C SER A 18 29.73 14.53 16.08
N ALA A 19 29.52 13.23 15.89
CA ALA A 19 30.52 12.17 16.13
C ALA A 19 31.71 12.27 15.17
N SER A 20 31.46 12.66 13.92
CA SER A 20 32.51 12.95 12.93
C SER A 20 33.39 14.15 13.32
N SER A 21 32.84 15.09 14.10
CA SER A 21 33.54 16.29 14.56
C SER A 21 34.23 16.14 15.92
N LEU A 22 33.96 15.05 16.68
CA LEU A 22 34.35 14.90 18.08
C LEU A 22 35.20 13.65 18.38
N GLN A 23 35.65 12.89 17.37
CA GLN A 23 36.40 11.63 17.55
C GLN A 23 35.72 10.65 18.53
N ILE A 24 34.40 10.53 18.43
CA ILE A 24 33.62 9.68 19.35
C ILE A 24 33.90 8.21 19.06
N ASP A 25 34.26 7.47 20.10
CA ASP A 25 34.66 6.07 20.06
C ASP A 25 33.58 5.18 19.40
N ASN A 26 34.00 4.34 18.44
CA ASN A 26 33.14 3.46 17.63
C ASN A 26 32.21 2.59 18.48
N LYS A 27 32.64 2.23 19.70
CA LYS A 27 31.84 1.43 20.62
C LYS A 27 30.57 2.16 21.10
N LEU A 28 30.65 3.48 21.27
CA LEU A 28 29.51 4.30 21.67
C LEU A 28 28.51 4.46 20.51
N LEU A 29 29.01 4.63 19.28
CA LEU A 29 28.20 4.67 18.07
C LEU A 29 27.43 3.36 17.85
N GLN A 30 28.09 2.21 18.01
CA GLN A 30 27.45 0.90 17.88
C GLN A 30 26.39 0.65 18.96
N THR A 31 26.65 1.09 20.20
CA THR A 31 25.67 0.96 21.30
C THR A 31 24.42 1.80 21.04
N LEU A 32 24.59 2.99 20.45
CA LEU A 32 23.50 3.89 20.08
C LEU A 32 22.67 3.39 18.90
N ILE A 33 23.32 2.83 17.86
CA ILE A 33 22.61 2.20 16.74
C ILE A 33 21.80 1.00 17.25
N HIS A 34 22.39 0.20 18.14
CA HIS A 34 21.72 -0.96 18.72
C HIS A 34 20.50 -0.58 19.57
N SER A 35 20.62 0.46 20.41
CA SER A 35 19.49 0.94 21.22
C SER A 35 18.40 1.59 20.39
N ALA A 36 18.74 2.32 19.31
CA ALA A 36 17.77 2.85 18.36
C ALA A 36 16.96 1.75 17.67
N ASN A 37 17.63 0.66 17.25
CA ASN A 37 16.97 -0.48 16.65
C ASN A 37 16.02 -1.18 17.64
N LEU A 38 16.46 -1.39 18.89
CA LEU A 38 15.62 -1.97 19.96
C LEU A 38 14.37 -1.12 20.25
N LEU A 39 14.48 0.20 20.25
CA LEU A 39 13.34 1.10 20.41
C LEU A 39 12.40 1.03 19.20
N GLY A 40 12.94 0.86 17.99
CA GLY A 40 12.15 0.63 16.78
C GLY A 40 11.41 -0.71 16.76
N GLU A 41 11.90 -1.72 17.48
CA GLU A 41 11.22 -3.01 17.61
C GLU A 41 10.09 -2.99 18.66
N ALA A 42 10.28 -2.26 19.75
CA ALA A 42 9.29 -2.13 20.82
C ALA A 42 8.02 -1.35 20.42
N ASP A 43 8.07 -0.56 19.34
CA ASP A 43 6.93 0.25 18.84
C ASP A 43 6.12 -0.46 17.73
N LYS A 44 6.51 -1.69 17.34
CA LYS A 44 5.85 -2.47 16.25
C LYS A 44 4.44 -2.95 16.62
N ASP A 45 4.08 -3.00 17.90
CA ASP A 45 2.87 -3.67 18.35
C ASP A 45 1.61 -2.78 18.43
N ILE A 46 1.68 -1.47 18.18
CA ILE A 46 0.52 -0.58 18.38
C ILE A 46 0.09 0.21 17.12
N TYR A 47 0.99 0.54 16.17
CA TYR A 47 0.59 1.30 14.97
C TYR A 47 1.37 0.89 13.71
N HIS A 48 0.89 -0.15 13.04
CA HIS A 48 1.38 -0.59 11.73
C HIS A 48 0.99 0.36 10.56
N CYS A 49 0.93 1.67 10.78
CA CYS A 49 0.57 2.62 9.72
C CYS A 49 1.81 3.23 9.04
N TYR A 50 1.83 3.18 7.72
CA TYR A 50 2.89 3.79 6.91
C TYR A 50 2.96 5.30 7.19
N CYS A 51 4.09 5.78 7.71
CA CYS A 51 4.35 7.22 7.90
C CYS A 51 5.37 7.70 6.87
N VAL A 52 5.10 8.84 6.23
CA VAL A 52 6.07 9.43 5.30
C VAL A 52 7.26 10.01 6.05
N GLY A 53 8.47 9.58 5.69
CA GLY A 53 9.72 10.10 6.23
C GLY A 53 9.95 11.59 5.91
N ARG A 54 10.96 12.20 6.55
CA ARG A 54 11.34 13.60 6.31
C ARG A 54 12.68 13.67 5.55
N ILE A 55 12.78 14.61 4.61
CA ILE A 55 14.01 14.90 3.84
C ILE A 55 14.82 15.95 4.61
N PHE A 56 16.07 15.62 4.93
CA PHE A 56 17.04 16.56 5.49
C PHE A 56 17.84 17.21 4.37
N SER A 57 17.63 18.52 4.12
CA SER A 57 18.37 19.29 3.11
C SER A 57 19.62 20.00 3.66
N GLY A 58 19.82 20.00 4.99
CA GLY A 58 20.87 20.81 5.63
C GLY A 58 20.55 22.30 5.73
N GLU A 59 19.43 22.76 5.15
CA GLU A 59 18.98 24.15 5.22
C GLU A 59 18.29 24.45 6.55
N ARG A 60 18.28 25.74 6.94
CA ARG A 60 17.55 26.20 8.12
C ARG A 60 16.04 26.04 7.91
N GLY A 61 15.36 25.48 8.91
CA GLY A 61 13.91 25.34 8.95
C GLY A 61 13.45 23.90 9.22
N ARG A 62 12.13 23.68 9.20
CA ARG A 62 11.55 22.35 9.40
C ARG A 62 11.80 21.48 8.16
N PRO A 63 12.34 20.25 8.32
CA PRO A 63 12.51 19.30 7.22
C PRO A 63 11.22 19.06 6.42
N LYS A 64 11.35 18.93 5.10
CA LYS A 64 10.21 18.63 4.20
C LYS A 64 9.82 17.15 4.32
N TYR A 65 8.55 16.81 4.08
CA TYR A 65 8.16 15.40 3.94
C TYR A 65 8.69 14.80 2.63
N ASN A 66 9.09 13.54 2.67
CA ASN A 66 9.56 12.73 1.54
C ASN A 66 8.37 12.11 0.78
N ILE A 67 7.57 12.96 0.15
CA ILE A 67 6.44 12.54 -0.69
C ILE A 67 6.90 12.61 -2.14
N SER A 68 7.02 11.47 -2.81
CA SER A 68 7.38 11.40 -4.22
C SER A 68 6.21 11.80 -5.12
N ARG A 69 6.51 12.23 -6.35
CA ARG A 69 5.50 12.56 -7.37
C ARG A 69 4.71 11.30 -7.74
N GLU A 70 5.42 10.21 -7.96
CA GLU A 70 4.90 8.92 -8.43
C GLU A 70 3.88 8.36 -7.44
N GLN A 71 4.13 8.49 -6.14
CA GLN A 71 3.17 8.10 -5.10
C GLN A 71 1.85 8.89 -5.20
N LEU A 72 1.92 10.21 -5.40
CA LEU A 72 0.72 11.05 -5.51
C LEU A 72 -0.05 10.77 -6.79
N GLU A 73 0.64 10.60 -7.91
CA GLU A 73 0.04 10.20 -9.18
C GLU A 73 -0.65 8.84 -9.07
N LEU A 74 -0.03 7.87 -8.40
CA LEU A 74 -0.60 6.55 -8.17
C LEU A 74 -1.90 6.63 -7.35
N TYR A 75 -1.90 7.38 -6.24
CA TYR A 75 -3.10 7.49 -5.42
C TYR A 75 -4.24 8.23 -6.14
N LEU A 76 -3.92 9.24 -6.93
CA LEU A 76 -4.89 9.95 -7.76
C LEU A 76 -5.41 9.05 -8.89
N HIS A 77 -4.55 8.23 -9.49
CA HIS A 77 -4.94 7.25 -10.51
C HIS A 77 -5.93 6.22 -9.96
N TYR A 78 -5.74 5.75 -8.72
CA TYR A 78 -6.70 4.90 -8.01
C TYR A 78 -7.94 5.63 -7.49
N GLY A 79 -8.04 6.94 -7.72
CA GLY A 79 -9.23 7.71 -7.38
C GLY A 79 -9.35 8.10 -5.91
N PHE A 80 -8.27 8.02 -5.14
CA PHE A 80 -8.31 8.48 -3.75
C PHE A 80 -8.46 10.00 -3.68
N SER A 81 -9.39 10.45 -2.84
CA SER A 81 -9.56 11.89 -2.58
C SER A 81 -8.33 12.46 -1.87
N LEU A 82 -8.10 13.77 -2.02
CA LEU A 82 -7.02 14.46 -1.32
C LEU A 82 -7.05 14.26 0.20
N GLY A 83 -8.26 14.22 0.79
CA GLY A 83 -8.46 13.90 2.20
C GLY A 83 -7.91 12.51 2.52
N LYS A 84 -8.31 11.51 1.73
CA LYS A 84 -7.86 10.13 1.93
C LYS A 84 -6.36 9.96 1.72
N ILE A 85 -5.79 10.61 0.72
CA ILE A 85 -4.35 10.63 0.47
C ILE A 85 -3.61 11.21 1.69
N SER A 86 -4.12 12.29 2.28
CA SER A 86 -3.50 12.91 3.45
C SER A 86 -3.50 12.00 4.68
N GLU A 87 -4.58 11.24 4.88
CA GLU A 87 -4.66 10.20 5.92
C GLU A 87 -3.65 9.08 5.68
N MET A 88 -3.60 8.54 4.47
CA MET A 88 -2.68 7.44 4.11
C MET A 88 -1.20 7.84 4.23
N LEU A 89 -0.89 9.10 3.97
CA LEU A 89 0.47 9.63 4.08
C LEU A 89 0.80 10.19 5.48
N PHE A 90 -0.17 10.21 6.40
CA PHE A 90 -0.05 10.81 7.74
C PHE A 90 0.45 12.26 7.72
N VAL A 91 -0.06 13.06 6.78
CA VAL A 91 0.24 14.48 6.65
C VAL A 91 -1.06 15.30 6.65
N SER A 92 -0.95 16.61 6.85
CA SER A 92 -2.11 17.47 6.67
C SER A 92 -2.55 17.54 5.21
N THR A 93 -3.86 17.68 4.97
CA THR A 93 -4.43 17.94 3.64
C THR A 93 -3.73 19.10 2.93
N LYS A 94 -3.37 20.15 3.67
CA LYS A 94 -2.59 21.30 3.17
C LYS A 94 -1.21 20.88 2.63
N THR A 95 -0.53 19.96 3.31
CA THR A 95 0.78 19.44 2.87
C THR A 95 0.65 18.61 1.60
N ALA A 96 -0.34 17.72 1.55
CA ALA A 96 -0.63 16.92 0.36
C ALA A 96 -1.00 17.82 -0.84
N ARG A 97 -1.85 18.83 -0.63
CA ARG A 97 -2.22 19.82 -1.65
C ARG A 97 -1.00 20.55 -2.19
N ARG A 98 -0.17 21.09 -1.29
CA ARG A 98 1.05 21.82 -1.67
C ARG A 98 1.96 20.93 -2.52
N ARG A 99 2.06 19.63 -2.22
CA ARG A 99 2.86 18.70 -3.03
C ARG A 99 2.28 18.47 -4.42
N ILE A 100 0.97 18.31 -4.54
CA ILE A 100 0.29 18.19 -5.85
C ILE A 100 0.55 19.44 -6.71
N GLU A 101 0.48 20.62 -6.09
CA GLU A 101 0.78 21.90 -6.74
C GLU A 101 2.27 22.02 -7.12
N GLU A 102 3.19 21.71 -6.19
CA GLU A 102 4.65 21.72 -6.42
C GLU A 102 5.05 20.82 -7.61
N PHE A 103 4.37 19.67 -7.76
CA PHE A 103 4.60 18.74 -8.86
C PHE A 103 3.76 19.03 -10.10
N ASN A 104 2.87 20.04 -10.06
CA ASN A 104 1.97 20.40 -11.14
C ASN A 104 1.14 19.19 -11.65
N ILE A 105 0.76 18.30 -10.74
CA ILE A 105 -0.04 17.11 -11.05
C ILE A 105 -1.45 17.58 -11.35
N LYS A 106 -1.89 17.37 -12.59
CA LYS A 106 -3.28 17.63 -12.96
C LYS A 106 -4.16 16.61 -12.26
N SER A 107 -5.26 17.06 -11.66
CA SER A 107 -6.31 16.17 -11.18
C SER A 107 -6.68 15.24 -12.34
N MET A 108 -6.45 13.94 -12.17
CA MET A 108 -6.97 12.95 -13.11
C MET A 108 -8.49 13.07 -13.04
N ALA A 109 -9.10 13.61 -14.09
CA ALA A 109 -10.53 13.49 -14.26
C ALA A 109 -10.79 12.00 -14.46
N PHE A 110 -11.66 11.41 -13.63
CA PHE A 110 -12.23 10.13 -14.00
C PHE A 110 -12.85 10.29 -15.38
N SER A 111 -12.73 9.27 -16.23
CA SER A 111 -13.51 9.24 -17.46
C SER A 111 -14.98 9.43 -17.09
N ASP A 112 -15.65 10.41 -17.70
CA ASP A 112 -17.10 10.55 -17.62
C ASP A 112 -17.71 9.29 -18.23
N LEU A 113 -18.05 8.34 -17.38
CA LEU A 113 -18.76 7.13 -17.75
C LEU A 113 -20.23 7.44 -17.56
N SER A 114 -20.99 7.51 -18.65
CA SER A 114 -22.43 7.77 -18.56
C SER A 114 -23.13 6.61 -17.84
N ASN A 115 -24.33 6.84 -17.31
CA ASN A 115 -25.11 5.76 -16.72
C ASN A 115 -25.43 4.68 -17.77
N GLU A 116 -25.63 5.08 -19.03
CA GLU A 116 -25.83 4.18 -20.16
C GLU A 116 -24.59 3.31 -20.43
N ASP A 117 -23.39 3.88 -20.35
CA ASP A 117 -22.13 3.14 -20.48
C ASP A 117 -21.95 2.16 -19.30
N LEU A 118 -22.30 2.60 -18.09
CA LEU A 118 -22.22 1.77 -16.88
C LEU A 118 -23.19 0.58 -16.96
N ASP A 119 -24.43 0.83 -17.35
CA ASP A 119 -25.46 -0.21 -17.52
C ASP A 119 -25.06 -1.22 -18.60
N THR A 120 -24.39 -0.75 -19.66
CA THR A 120 -23.85 -1.61 -20.72
C THR A 120 -22.77 -2.54 -20.16
N VAL A 121 -21.80 -1.99 -19.42
CA VAL A 121 -20.71 -2.78 -18.80
C VAL A 121 -21.27 -3.78 -17.79
N VAL A 122 -22.20 -3.36 -16.94
CA VAL A 122 -22.83 -4.23 -15.93
C VAL A 122 -23.63 -5.35 -16.58
N SER A 123 -24.41 -5.03 -17.62
CA SER A 123 -25.19 -6.02 -18.37
C SER A 123 -24.29 -7.07 -19.02
N GLU A 124 -23.15 -6.66 -19.55
CA GLU A 124 -22.19 -7.58 -20.16
C GLU A 124 -21.52 -8.49 -19.12
N ILE A 125 -21.12 -7.95 -17.97
CA ILE A 125 -20.58 -8.74 -16.86
C ILE A 125 -21.61 -9.77 -16.37
N MET A 126 -22.87 -9.36 -16.22
CA MET A 126 -23.97 -10.25 -15.83
C MET A 126 -24.22 -11.35 -16.86
N ARG A 127 -24.18 -11.01 -18.16
CA ARG A 127 -24.30 -11.97 -19.26
C ARG A 127 -23.19 -13.01 -19.22
N ILE A 128 -21.93 -12.57 -19.08
CA ILE A 128 -20.76 -13.44 -18.99
C ILE A 128 -20.87 -14.36 -17.76
N SER A 129 -21.22 -13.81 -16.60
CA SER A 129 -21.41 -14.58 -15.36
C SER A 129 -22.47 -15.67 -15.53
N LYS A 130 -23.60 -15.33 -16.16
CA LYS A 130 -24.67 -16.29 -16.45
C LYS A 130 -24.23 -17.41 -17.40
N LEU A 131 -23.47 -17.08 -18.44
CA LEU A 131 -22.92 -18.07 -19.37
C LEU A 131 -21.93 -19.02 -18.68
N TRP A 132 -21.05 -18.49 -17.82
CA TRP A 132 -20.14 -19.30 -17.02
C TRP A 132 -20.88 -20.27 -16.11
N LEU A 133 -21.94 -19.82 -15.42
CA LEU A 133 -22.74 -20.70 -14.56
C LEU A 133 -23.45 -21.80 -15.35
N GLN A 134 -24.01 -21.48 -16.51
CA GLN A 134 -24.68 -22.46 -17.37
C GLN A 134 -23.71 -23.51 -17.92
N ALA A 135 -22.53 -23.09 -18.36
CA ALA A 135 -21.48 -24.00 -18.82
C ALA A 135 -20.97 -24.89 -17.69
N TYR A 136 -20.69 -24.32 -16.51
CA TYR A 136 -20.23 -25.06 -15.34
C TYR A 136 -21.25 -26.12 -14.87
N VAL A 137 -22.53 -25.75 -14.81
CA VAL A 137 -23.62 -26.70 -14.46
C VAL A 137 -23.75 -27.79 -15.53
N GLY A 138 -23.69 -27.44 -16.82
CA GLY A 138 -23.74 -28.39 -17.92
C GLY A 138 -22.56 -29.39 -17.92
N LEU A 139 -21.35 -28.93 -17.59
CA LEU A 139 -20.16 -29.77 -17.41
C LEU A 139 -20.29 -30.71 -16.19
N SER A 140 -20.91 -30.25 -15.09
CA SER A 140 -21.12 -31.07 -13.89
C SER A 140 -22.18 -32.16 -14.07
N ALA A 141 -23.20 -31.92 -14.91
CA ALA A 141 -24.25 -32.90 -15.20
C ALA A 141 -23.74 -34.06 -16.10
N GLY A 142 -22.74 -33.81 -16.94
CA GLY A 142 -22.18 -34.80 -17.86
C GLY A 142 -21.29 -35.89 -17.22
N GLN A 143 -20.92 -35.76 -15.94
CA GLN A 143 -20.02 -36.70 -15.25
C GLN A 143 -20.75 -37.80 -14.45
N ARG A 144 -22.09 -37.88 -14.53
CA ARG A 144 -22.89 -38.81 -13.70
C ARG A 144 -23.40 -40.06 -14.42
N SER A 145 -23.01 -40.31 -15.68
CA SER A 145 -23.58 -41.39 -16.52
C SER A 145 -22.61 -42.50 -16.93
N SER A 146 -21.44 -42.64 -16.30
CA SER A 146 -20.50 -43.72 -16.61
C SER A 146 -19.98 -44.38 -15.33
N ASN A 147 -20.87 -45.04 -14.57
CA ASN A 147 -20.48 -45.99 -13.52
C ASN A 147 -21.64 -46.96 -13.21
N SER A 148 -22.11 -47.72 -14.21
CA SER A 148 -23.00 -48.86 -13.97
C SER A 148 -23.07 -49.83 -15.15
N THR A 149 -21.95 -50.39 -15.59
CA THR A 149 -22.01 -51.64 -16.36
C THR A 149 -20.73 -52.44 -16.19
N GLY A 150 -20.80 -53.55 -15.47
CA GLY A 150 -19.75 -54.57 -15.53
C GLY A 150 -19.42 -55.22 -14.19
N GLU A 151 -20.33 -56.02 -13.64
CA GLU A 151 -19.91 -57.23 -12.94
C GLU A 151 -21.02 -58.28 -12.96
N SER A 152 -21.00 -59.08 -14.04
CA SER A 152 -21.70 -60.36 -14.13
C SER A 152 -20.82 -61.31 -14.92
N THR A 153 -20.04 -62.12 -14.21
CA THR A 153 -19.52 -63.37 -14.74
C THR A 153 -19.44 -64.43 -13.64
N ARG A 154 -20.26 -65.48 -13.82
CA ARG A 154 -19.98 -66.93 -13.66
C ARG A 154 -19.64 -67.44 -12.25
N SER A 155 -20.48 -68.25 -11.61
CA SER A 155 -20.78 -69.68 -11.88
C SER A 155 -19.72 -70.66 -11.36
N THR A 156 -20.22 -71.64 -10.59
CA THR A 156 -19.75 -73.04 -10.46
C THR A 156 -18.63 -73.32 -9.46
N THR A 157 -18.96 -73.98 -8.35
CA THR A 157 -18.73 -75.42 -8.13
C THR A 157 -19.67 -75.92 -7.02
#